data_AF-A0A924LJZ3-F1
#
_entry.id   AF-A0A924LJZ3-F1
#
_cell.length_a   1.000
_cell.length_b   1.000
_cell.length_c   1.000
_cell.angle_alpha   90.00
_cell.angle_beta   90.00
_cell.angle_gamma   90.00
#
_symmetry.space_group_name_H-M   'P 1'
#
loop_
_entity.id
_entity.type
_entity.pdbx_description
1 polymer ?
#
loop_
_entity_poly.entity_id
_entity_poly.type
_entity_poly.pdbx_seq_one_letter_code
_entity_poly.pdbx_strand_id
1 'polypeptide(L)'
;MIAFAALVDALAFAQGEPAKAQILKDYLVQTPDPARGLALAVLSGAAAFPSIKPAMLRALAGQFLDPVLYDLSRNFVGDAPETIALSWPAAPTNAVAPALRAVV
;
A
#
# COMPACT_ATOMS: atom_id res chain seq x y z
N MET A 1 6.65 5.18 5.19
CA MET A 1 5.82 4.38 4.28
C MET A 1 6.59 3.92 3.04
N ILE A 2 7.42 4.77 2.42
CA ILE A 2 8.13 4.43 1.17
C ILE A 2 8.93 3.12 1.25
N ALA A 3 9.79 2.95 2.26
CA ALA A 3 10.57 1.73 2.41
C ALA A 3 9.72 0.47 2.58
N PHE A 4 8.60 0.56 3.31
CA PHE A 4 7.68 -0.56 3.50
C PHE A 4 6.89 -0.88 2.22
N ALA A 5 6.47 0.14 1.47
CA ALA A 5 5.82 -0.05 0.17
C ALA A 5 6.78 -0.76 -0.82
N ALA A 6 8.04 -0.33 -0.87
CA ALA A 6 9.07 -0.97 -1.68
C ALA A 6 9.33 -2.43 -1.27
N LEU A 7 9.26 -2.74 0.04
CA LEU A 7 9.35 -4.12 0.52
C LEU A 7 8.20 -4.97 -0.02
N VAL A 8 6.95 -4.51 0.13
CA VAL A 8 5.76 -5.26 -0.33
C VAL A 8 5.82 -5.50 -1.84
N ASP A 9 6.21 -4.47 -2.60
CA ASP A 9 6.38 -4.56 -4.04
C ASP A 9 7.44 -5.59 -4.43
N ALA A 10 8.63 -5.52 -3.82
CA ALA A 10 9.69 -6.49 -4.05
C ALA A 10 9.28 -7.93 -3.70
N LEU A 11 8.51 -8.11 -2.61
CA LEU A 11 8.00 -9.42 -2.22
C LEU A 11 6.94 -9.97 -3.18
N ALA A 12 6.11 -9.11 -3.77
CA ALA A 12 5.08 -9.51 -4.73
C ALA A 12 5.70 -10.10 -6.02
N PHE A 13 6.85 -9.59 -6.43
CA PHE A 13 7.56 -10.04 -7.64
C PHE A 13 8.73 -11.01 -7.37
N ALA A 14 9.01 -11.34 -6.11
CA ALA A 14 10.12 -12.23 -5.76
C ALA A 14 9.88 -13.68 -6.21
N GLN A 15 10.85 -14.27 -6.91
CA GLN A 15 10.79 -15.66 -7.34
C GLN A 15 11.39 -16.60 -6.29
N GLY A 16 10.51 -17.33 -5.60
CA GLY A 16 10.89 -18.36 -4.63
C GLY A 16 11.22 -17.85 -3.23
N GLU A 17 11.20 -18.79 -2.28
CA GLU A 17 11.40 -18.51 -0.85
C GLU A 17 12.78 -17.92 -0.49
N PRO A 18 13.91 -18.35 -1.09
CA PRO A 18 15.21 -17.78 -0.76
C PRO A 18 15.31 -16.28 -1.09
N ALA A 19 14.74 -15.85 -2.22
CA ALA A 19 14.71 -14.45 -2.62
C ALA A 19 13.89 -13.60 -1.64
N LYS A 20 12.69 -14.09 -1.26
CA LYS A 20 11.83 -13.44 -0.26
C LYS A 20 12.53 -13.30 1.10
N ALA A 21 13.20 -14.35 1.55
CA ALA A 21 13.93 -14.35 2.82
C ALA A 21 15.06 -13.31 2.83
N GLN A 22 15.78 -13.17 1.72
CA GLN A 22 16.84 -12.17 1.57
C GLN A 22 16.26 -10.74 1.59
N ILE A 23 15.19 -10.48 0.81
CA ILE A 23 14.49 -9.19 0.79
C ILE A 23 13.98 -8.79 2.19
N LEU A 24 13.36 -9.73 2.91
CA LEU A 24 12.90 -9.51 4.28
C LEU A 24 14.07 -9.19 5.22
N LYS A 25 15.14 -9.98 5.17
CA LYS A 25 16.32 -9.78 6.02
C LYS A 25 16.91 -8.39 5.82
N ASP A 26 17.09 -7.97 4.57
CA ASP A 26 17.68 -6.67 4.24
C ASP A 26 16.83 -5.52 4.78
N TYR A 27 15.50 -5.60 4.63
CA TYR A 27 14.58 -4.62 5.19
C TYR A 27 14.64 -4.57 6.74
N LEU A 28 14.66 -5.72 7.41
CA LEU A 28 14.67 -5.80 8.87
C LEU A 28 15.98 -5.30 9.50
N VAL A 29 17.10 -5.45 8.80
CA VAL A 29 18.40 -4.92 9.24
C VAL A 29 18.43 -3.39 9.12
N GLN A 30 17.87 -2.85 8.04
CA GLN A 30 17.94 -1.42 7.73
C GLN A 30 16.85 -0.59 8.43
N THR A 31 15.73 -1.21 8.80
CA THR A 31 14.59 -0.49 9.38
C THR A 31 14.68 -0.43 10.91
N PRO A 32 14.68 0.77 11.52
CA PRO A 32 14.68 0.90 12.98
C PRO A 32 13.29 0.65 13.59
N ASP A 33 13.27 0.44 14.91
CA ASP A 33 12.02 0.39 15.68
C ASP A 33 11.44 1.81 15.83
N PRO A 34 10.10 1.98 15.81
CA PRO A 34 9.06 0.94 15.80
C PRO A 34 8.67 0.45 14.39
N ALA A 35 9.18 1.06 13.32
CA ALA A 35 8.73 0.77 11.95
C ALA A 35 8.97 -0.70 11.56
N ARG A 36 10.07 -1.30 12.04
CA ARG A 36 10.36 -2.72 11.86
C ARG A 36 9.33 -3.64 12.50
N GLY A 37 9.01 -3.39 13.78
CA GLY A 37 7.98 -4.16 14.50
C GLY A 37 6.60 -4.03 13.87
N LEU A 38 6.22 -2.82 13.44
CA LEU A 38 4.97 -2.58 12.72
C LEU A 38 4.93 -3.34 11.40
N ALA A 39 6.00 -3.31 10.61
CA ALA A 39 6.07 -4.05 9.35
C ALA A 39 5.89 -5.57 9.55
N LEU A 40 6.54 -6.13 10.58
CA LEU A 40 6.36 -7.54 10.95
C LEU A 40 4.92 -7.85 11.35
N ALA A 41 4.29 -6.97 12.15
CA ALA A 41 2.90 -7.15 12.54
C ALA A 41 1.96 -7.15 11.33
N VAL A 42 2.19 -6.27 10.35
CA VAL A 42 1.40 -6.24 9.11
C VAL A 42 1.62 -7.49 8.27
N LEU A 43 2.88 -7.89 8.03
CA LEU A 43 3.20 -9.05 7.17
C LEU A 43 2.75 -10.39 7.76
N SER A 44 2.76 -10.51 9.09
CA SER A 44 2.31 -11.72 9.79
C SER A 44 0.80 -11.76 10.07
N GLY A 45 0.07 -10.69 9.75
CA GLY A 45 -1.36 -10.56 10.07
C GLY A 45 -1.66 -10.31 11.55
N ALA A 46 -0.65 -9.99 12.36
CA ALA A 46 -0.83 -9.62 13.77
C ALA A 46 -1.36 -8.18 13.95
N ALA A 47 -1.23 -7.32 12.93
CA ALA A 47 -1.86 -6.01 12.89
C ALA A 47 -3.37 -6.14 12.59
N ALA A 48 -4.20 -5.57 13.46
CA ALA A 48 -5.64 -5.55 13.27
C ALA A 48 -6.06 -4.29 12.49
N PHE A 49 -6.66 -4.49 11.31
CA PHE A 49 -7.21 -3.40 10.51
C PHE A 49 -8.73 -3.46 10.47
N PRO A 50 -9.43 -2.31 10.47
CA PRO A 50 -10.85 -2.28 10.13
C PRO A 50 -11.07 -2.89 8.75
N SER A 51 -12.09 -3.76 8.62
CA SER A 51 -12.45 -4.32 7.32
C SER A 51 -12.89 -3.21 6.36
N ILE A 52 -12.15 -3.05 5.27
CA ILE A 52 -12.46 -2.08 4.22
C ILE A 52 -13.53 -2.66 3.31
N LYS A 53 -14.74 -2.08 3.35
CA LYS A 53 -15.83 -2.49 2.46
C LYS A 53 -15.63 -1.89 1.07
N PRO A 54 -15.98 -2.60 -0.03
CA PRO A 54 -15.91 -2.05 -1.38
C PRO A 54 -16.66 -0.73 -1.58
N ALA A 55 -17.74 -0.50 -0.82
CA ALA A 55 -18.49 0.76 -0.83
C ALA A 55 -17.67 1.94 -0.27
N MET A 56 -16.79 1.71 0.70
CA MET A 56 -15.91 2.75 1.25
C MET A 56 -14.87 3.19 0.22
N LEU A 57 -14.29 2.25 -0.53
CA LEU A 57 -13.35 2.56 -1.60
C LEU A 57 -14.02 3.37 -2.71
N ARG A 58 -15.24 3.00 -3.11
CA ARG A 58 -16.04 3.77 -4.08
C ARG A 58 -16.36 5.18 -3.58
N ALA A 59 -16.73 5.32 -2.31
CA ALA A 59 -16.99 6.62 -1.70
C ALA A 59 -15.72 7.49 -1.62
N LEU A 60 -14.56 6.90 -1.37
CA LEU A 60 -13.27 7.59 -1.39
C LEU A 60 -12.93 8.08 -2.80
N ALA A 61 -13.04 7.21 -3.81
CA ALA A 61 -12.77 7.55 -5.20
C ALA A 61 -13.65 8.72 -5.67
N GLY A 62 -14.93 8.73 -5.28
CA GLY A 62 -15.87 9.80 -5.62
C GLY A 62 -15.53 11.18 -5.04
N GLN A 63 -14.54 11.29 -4.14
CA GLN A 63 -14.07 12.59 -3.63
C GLN A 63 -13.19 13.34 -4.63
N PHE A 64 -12.56 12.62 -5.57
CA PHE A 64 -11.59 13.20 -6.51
C PHE A 64 -11.74 12.70 -7.94
N LEU A 65 -12.67 11.78 -8.21
CA LEU A 65 -12.93 11.26 -9.53
C LEU A 65 -14.43 11.27 -9.82
N ASP A 66 -14.79 11.73 -11.02
CA ASP A 66 -16.16 11.64 -11.53
C ASP A 66 -16.62 10.17 -11.59
N PRO A 67 -17.86 9.84 -11.19
CA PRO A 67 -18.33 8.45 -11.17
C PRO A 67 -18.27 7.73 -12.53
N VAL A 68 -18.55 8.43 -13.64
CA VAL A 68 -18.51 7.84 -14.98
C VAL A 68 -17.08 7.53 -15.37
N LEU A 69 -16.15 8.46 -15.09
CA LEU A 69 -14.72 8.24 -15.33
C LEU A 69 -14.15 7.13 -14.44
N TYR A 70 -14.59 7.04 -13.18
CA TYR A 70 -14.20 5.93 -12.30
C TYR A 70 -14.62 4.59 -12.87
N ASP A 71 -15.86 4.45 -13.34
CA ASP A 71 -16.34 3.19 -13.90
C ASP A 71 -15.61 2.82 -15.19
N LEU A 72 -15.33 3.79 -16.07
CA LEU A 72 -14.53 3.55 -17.28
C LEU A 72 -13.10 3.11 -16.96
N SER A 73 -12.41 3.82 -16.06
CA SER A 73 -11.06 3.47 -15.63
C SER A 73 -11.03 2.12 -14.94
N ARG A 74 -11.99 1.82 -14.07
CA ARG A 74 -12.08 0.52 -13.38
C ARG A 74 -12.34 -0.62 -14.35
N ASN A 75 -13.19 -0.42 -15.35
CA ASN A 75 -13.43 -1.44 -16.38
C ASN A 75 -12.18 -1.73 -17.21
N PHE A 76 -11.31 -0.73 -17.40
CA PHE A 76 -10.03 -0.89 -18.10
C PHE A 76 -8.96 -1.55 -17.22
N VAL A 77 -8.78 -1.10 -15.97
CA VAL A 77 -7.74 -1.58 -15.04
C VAL A 77 -8.09 -2.96 -14.46
N GLY A 78 -9.39 -3.24 -14.24
CA GLY A 78 -9.89 -4.51 -13.73
C GLY A 78 -9.93 -4.64 -12.20
N ASP A 79 -9.28 -3.72 -11.46
CA ASP A 79 -9.22 -3.72 -10.00
C ASP A 79 -9.51 -2.34 -9.40
N ALA A 80 -10.26 -2.30 -8.29
CA ALA A 80 -10.69 -1.05 -7.67
C ALA A 80 -9.56 -0.34 -6.89
N PRO A 81 -8.81 -1.02 -6.00
CA PRO A 81 -7.59 -0.48 -5.41
C PRO A 81 -6.61 0.11 -6.41
N GLU A 82 -6.29 -0.61 -7.48
CA GLU A 82 -5.34 -0.17 -8.52
C GLU A 82 -5.87 1.07 -9.26
N THR A 83 -7.17 1.07 -9.62
CA THR A 83 -7.82 2.25 -10.22
C THR A 83 -7.70 3.48 -9.32
N ILE A 84 -7.90 3.31 -8.01
CA ILE A 84 -7.80 4.39 -7.02
C ILE A 84 -6.35 4.87 -6.88
N ALA A 85 -5.38 3.94 -6.83
CA ALA A 85 -3.97 4.27 -6.72
C ALA A 85 -3.47 5.09 -7.93
N LEU A 86 -3.85 4.69 -9.14
CA LEU A 86 -3.49 5.38 -10.38
C LEU A 86 -4.18 6.73 -10.55
N SER A 87 -5.39 6.88 -10.00
CA SER A 87 -6.17 8.12 -10.08
C SER A 87 -5.93 9.04 -8.88
N TRP A 88 -5.02 8.68 -7.97
CA TRP A 88 -4.80 9.43 -6.74
C TRP A 88 -4.32 10.86 -7.05
N PRO A 89 -4.92 11.89 -6.44
CA PRO A 89 -4.50 13.27 -6.68
C PRO A 89 -3.01 13.46 -6.37
N ALA A 90 -2.31 14.19 -7.24
CA ALA A 90 -0.92 14.53 -7.01
C ALA A 90 -0.80 15.28 -5.66
N ALA A 91 0.10 14.80 -4.80
CA ALA A 91 0.42 15.51 -3.57
C ALA A 91 1.12 16.84 -3.90
N PRO A 92 1.04 17.85 -3.01
CA PRO A 92 1.86 19.05 -3.14
C PRO A 92 3.33 18.69 -3.30
N THR A 93 4.04 19.44 -4.14
CA THR A 93 5.49 19.26 -4.32
C THR A 93 6.19 19.31 -2.96
N ASN A 94 7.07 18.33 -2.69
CA ASN A 94 7.79 18.15 -1.43
C ASN A 94 6.94 17.73 -0.21
N ALA A 95 5.73 17.22 -0.39
CA ALA A 95 4.99 16.62 0.72
C ALA A 95 5.76 15.40 1.29
N VAL A 96 6.01 15.40 2.59
CA VAL A 96 6.69 14.29 3.27
C VAL A 96 5.74 13.09 3.30
N ALA A 97 6.18 11.96 2.76
CA ALA A 97 5.41 10.73 2.83
C ALA A 97 5.21 10.30 4.30
N PRO A 98 4.02 9.80 4.67
CA PRO A 98 3.74 9.41 6.04
C PRO A 98 4.71 8.33 6.54
N ALA A 99 4.99 8.36 7.84
CA ALA A 99 5.68 7.25 8.50
C ALA A 99 4.75 6.03 8.60
N LEU A 100 5.29 4.82 8.70
CA LEU A 100 4.46 3.60 8.80
C LEU A 100 3.53 3.64 10.02
N ARG A 101 4.03 4.14 11.15
CA ARG A 101 3.27 4.39 12.40
C ARG A 101 2.11 5.37 12.29
N ALA A 102 2.02 6.14 11.20
CA ALA A 102 0.92 7.08 11.00
C ALA A 102 -0.25 6.43 10.24
N VAL A 103 -0.04 5.22 9.70
CA VAL A 103 -1.01 4.51 8.85
C VAL A 103 -1.47 3.21 9.50
N VAL A 104 -0.59 2.57 10.29
CA VAL A 104 -0.89 1.40 11.14
C VAL A 104 -1.26 1.89 12.53
#